data_AF-A0A958PDN3-F1
#
_entry.id   AF-A0A958PDN3-F1
#
_cell.length_a   1.000
_cell.length_b   1.000
_cell.length_c   1.000
_cell.angle_alpha   90.00
_cell.angle_beta   90.00
_cell.angle_gamma   90.00
#
_symmetry.space_group_name_H-M   'P 1'
#
loop_
_entity.id
_entity.type
_entity.pdbx_description
1 polymer ?
#
loop_
_entity_poly.entity_id
_entity_poly.type
_entity_poly.pdbx_seq_one_letter_code
_entity_poly.pdbx_strand_id
1 'polypeptide(L)'
;MTAMTAMTARSTIQKWFTLFSFMSLSVFCNVHSAFAGGCKMEEVSVAAEFASKFIAGKVRDKMLAIEKEMKSKGQTLELAIVSRGGNLINDFYTVKDQPEIPLDQYMERLSKVVKKDGEQGPLRVPVSLRSEHKLKYTHSGFYLRDSKIEANENNNDLITMVHLLSECDEKSERYGDSQIFHEVLSRFFWETADREEDQGEEVLIMVPGAKAQKRIYEILTNRFLPRLVSQNCKKDTVGMRLHNPNYNAISMPFQTFDQNSNQWPLEVIAASQVKLGSVTMRSQAQAILKGQNYRPSIVQPDSFKASIACNNVDGVFNLGLFYDATNVIDCDHQIYRESNLYQIITVDSLKKYMLRNGLLKSEDIYELSISAEEVNKYVKEKMKIAGKGMEVYRKLIKIGQEELGKLKAQKGFGDSSQDKKTCSDEN
;
A
#
# COMPACT_ATOMS: atom_id res chain seq x y z
N MET A 1 8.57 69.04 21.64
CA MET A 1 9.10 68.35 20.45
C MET A 1 9.41 66.89 20.77
N THR A 2 8.39 66.11 21.17
CA THR A 2 8.58 64.70 21.56
C THR A 2 7.26 63.94 21.44
N ALA A 3 6.64 63.96 20.25
CA ALA A 3 5.42 63.18 19.96
C ALA A 3 5.23 62.82 18.47
N MET A 4 6.25 62.98 17.62
CA MET A 4 6.13 62.71 16.17
C MET A 4 7.06 61.63 15.62
N THR A 5 7.84 60.94 16.46
CA THR A 5 8.79 59.90 16.01
C THR A 5 8.35 58.46 16.28
N ALA A 6 7.13 58.23 16.78
CA ALA A 6 6.65 56.89 17.14
C ALA A 6 5.65 56.27 16.13
N MET A 7 5.17 57.01 15.13
CA MET A 7 4.14 56.52 14.19
C MET A 7 4.67 55.92 12.88
N THR A 8 5.96 56.03 12.57
CA THR A 8 6.54 55.47 11.32
C THR A 8 7.22 54.11 11.51
N ALA A 9 7.46 53.65 12.74
CA ALA A 9 8.06 52.34 13.00
C ALA A 9 7.04 51.18 13.04
N ARG A 10 5.76 51.47 13.31
CA ARG A 10 4.72 50.44 13.44
C ARG A 10 4.20 49.90 12.09
N SER A 11 4.22 50.70 11.02
CA SER A 11 3.73 50.25 9.70
C SER A 11 4.74 49.41 8.92
N THR A 12 6.04 49.54 9.21
CA THR A 12 7.09 48.76 8.56
C THR A 12 7.18 47.36 9.16
N ILE A 13 7.10 47.22 10.49
CA ILE A 13 7.15 45.91 11.18
C ILE A 13 5.93 45.04 10.84
N GLN A 14 4.75 45.66 10.64
CA GLN A 14 3.52 44.93 10.30
C GLN A 14 3.50 44.45 8.83
N LYS A 15 4.24 45.12 7.93
CA LYS A 15 4.46 44.67 6.54
C LYS A 15 5.47 43.53 6.43
N TRP A 16 6.49 43.48 7.30
CA TRP A 16 7.41 42.34 7.36
C TRP A 16 6.74 41.08 7.92
N PHE A 17 5.84 41.20 8.91
CA PHE A 17 5.11 40.06 9.45
C PHE A 17 4.09 39.45 8.46
N THR A 18 3.50 40.27 7.58
CA THR A 18 2.59 39.78 6.53
C THR A 18 3.33 39.18 5.33
N LEU A 19 4.52 39.69 4.96
CA LEU A 19 5.34 39.06 3.92
C LEU A 19 5.97 37.72 4.37
N PHE A 20 6.38 37.60 5.64
CA PHE A 20 6.94 36.35 6.17
C PHE A 20 5.87 35.26 6.42
N SER A 21 4.62 35.66 6.68
CA SER A 21 3.49 34.72 6.83
C SER A 21 2.97 34.18 5.49
N PHE A 22 3.24 34.86 4.37
CA PHE A 22 2.84 34.39 3.03
C PHE A 22 3.92 33.60 2.29
N MET A 23 5.21 33.75 2.63
CA MET A 23 6.30 32.94 2.03
C MET A 23 6.62 31.63 2.76
N SER A 24 6.06 31.38 3.95
CA SER A 24 6.30 30.15 4.73
C SER A 24 5.20 29.09 4.63
N LEU A 25 4.04 29.42 4.04
CA LEU A 25 2.93 28.46 3.90
C LEU A 25 2.93 27.70 2.57
N SER A 26 3.60 28.22 1.55
CA SER A 26 3.60 27.66 0.19
C SER A 26 4.61 26.51 -0.02
N VAL A 27 5.47 26.24 0.96
CA VAL A 27 6.49 25.17 0.90
C VAL A 27 5.95 23.83 1.44
N PHE A 28 4.73 23.80 2.01
CA PHE A 28 4.15 22.59 2.60
C PHE A 28 2.97 21.98 1.81
N CYS A 29 2.51 22.59 0.71
CA CYS A 29 1.27 22.19 0.03
C CYS A 29 1.45 21.30 -1.22
N ASN A 30 2.57 20.61 -1.37
CA ASN A 30 2.71 19.57 -2.40
C ASN A 30 3.30 18.33 -1.76
N VAL A 31 2.49 17.60 -1.01
CA VAL A 31 2.83 16.24 -0.58
C VAL A 31 1.65 15.34 -0.94
N HIS A 32 1.54 15.00 -2.23
CA HIS A 32 0.67 13.91 -2.70
C HIS A 32 1.31 12.56 -2.36
N SER A 33 1.67 12.33 -1.09
CA SER A 33 2.19 11.03 -0.68
C SER A 33 1.02 10.15 -0.27
N ALA A 34 0.34 9.56 -1.25
CA ALA A 34 -0.58 8.46 -1.01
C ALA A 34 0.12 7.43 -0.11
N PHE A 35 -0.52 7.02 1.00
CA PHE A 35 0.18 6.13 1.92
C PHE A 35 0.44 4.77 1.23
N ALA A 36 1.65 4.21 1.37
CA ALA A 36 2.12 3.00 0.74
C ALA A 36 1.34 1.80 1.29
N GLY A 37 0.59 1.14 0.41
CA GLY A 37 -0.37 0.11 0.77
C GLY A 37 -1.71 0.65 1.21
N GLY A 38 -1.98 1.94 1.01
CA GLY A 38 -3.25 2.61 1.22
C GLY A 38 -4.06 2.68 -0.07
N CYS A 39 -3.56 3.31 -1.13
CA CYS A 39 -4.42 3.71 -2.25
C CYS A 39 -4.30 2.85 -3.50
N LYS A 40 -5.43 2.33 -3.98
CA LYS A 40 -5.54 1.87 -5.36
C LYS A 40 -5.47 3.06 -6.32
N MET A 41 -4.49 3.04 -7.21
CA MET A 41 -4.42 4.00 -8.32
C MET A 41 -5.20 3.48 -9.52
N GLU A 42 -6.11 4.30 -10.04
CA GLU A 42 -6.88 3.97 -11.25
C GLU A 42 -6.05 4.23 -12.51
N GLU A 43 -5.26 5.31 -12.50
CA GLU A 43 -4.36 5.70 -13.57
C GLU A 43 -2.96 5.99 -13.02
N VAL A 44 -1.94 5.76 -13.85
CA VAL A 44 -0.55 6.08 -13.56
C VAL A 44 0.11 6.70 -14.78
N SER A 45 1.20 7.45 -14.56
CA SER A 45 2.03 7.91 -15.65
C SER A 45 2.58 6.73 -16.47
N VAL A 46 2.81 6.92 -17.76
CA VAL A 46 3.43 5.89 -18.63
C VAL A 46 4.81 5.47 -18.08
N ALA A 47 5.53 6.39 -17.44
CA ALA A 47 6.79 6.11 -16.77
C ALA A 47 6.62 5.14 -15.59
N ALA A 48 5.65 5.39 -14.70
CA ALA A 48 5.30 4.50 -13.60
C ALA A 48 4.79 3.13 -14.10
N GLU A 49 4.05 3.09 -15.20
CA GLU A 49 3.65 1.83 -15.83
C GLU A 49 4.88 1.03 -16.32
N PHE A 50 5.86 1.67 -16.95
CA PHE A 50 7.09 0.99 -17.37
C PHE A 50 7.96 0.56 -16.19
N ALA A 51 8.10 1.39 -15.17
CA ALA A 51 8.85 1.07 -13.95
C ALA A 51 8.24 -0.14 -13.23
N SER A 52 6.93 -0.14 -13.01
CA SER A 52 6.22 -1.26 -12.38
C SER A 52 6.31 -2.56 -13.18
N LYS A 53 6.24 -2.50 -14.52
CA LYS A 53 6.50 -3.65 -15.41
C LYS A 53 7.92 -4.19 -15.27
N PHE A 54 8.92 -3.32 -15.15
CA PHE A 54 10.31 -3.74 -14.93
C PHE A 54 10.50 -4.42 -13.57
N ILE A 55 9.98 -3.81 -12.50
CA ILE A 55 10.01 -4.37 -11.14
C ILE A 55 9.34 -5.74 -11.12
N ALA A 56 8.10 -5.84 -11.65
CA ALA A 56 7.40 -7.11 -11.75
C ALA A 56 8.15 -8.16 -12.58
N GLY A 57 8.84 -7.74 -13.64
CA GLY A 57 9.74 -8.59 -14.42
C GLY A 57 10.84 -9.20 -13.55
N LYS A 58 11.56 -8.38 -12.77
CA LYS A 58 12.61 -8.84 -11.84
C LYS A 58 12.06 -9.79 -10.77
N VAL A 59 10.89 -9.49 -10.21
CA VAL A 59 10.22 -10.35 -9.23
C VAL A 59 9.83 -11.69 -9.85
N ARG A 60 9.26 -11.68 -11.05
CA ARG A 60 8.92 -12.90 -11.80
C ARG A 60 10.15 -13.75 -12.10
N ASP A 61 11.25 -13.15 -12.55
CA ASP A 61 12.50 -13.88 -12.80
C ASP A 61 13.01 -14.56 -11.52
N LYS A 62 12.90 -13.87 -10.37
CA LYS A 62 13.21 -14.45 -9.06
C LYS A 62 12.26 -15.59 -8.70
N MET A 63 10.95 -15.46 -8.94
CA MET A 63 9.97 -16.53 -8.72
C MET A 63 10.25 -17.76 -9.58
N LEU A 64 10.63 -17.59 -10.84
CA LEU A 64 11.01 -18.70 -11.74
C LEU A 64 12.26 -19.43 -11.24
N ALA A 65 13.25 -18.69 -10.73
CA ALA A 65 14.43 -19.29 -10.10
C ALA A 65 14.08 -20.11 -8.85
N ILE A 66 13.20 -19.57 -7.99
CA ILE A 66 12.67 -20.26 -6.81
C ILE A 66 11.89 -21.52 -7.23
N GLU A 67 11.01 -21.43 -8.22
CA GLU A 67 10.23 -22.56 -8.73
C GLU A 67 11.15 -23.68 -9.24
N LYS A 68 12.21 -23.33 -9.97
CA LYS A 68 13.22 -24.29 -10.44
C LYS A 68 13.93 -24.98 -9.28
N GLU A 69 14.32 -24.24 -8.25
CA GLU A 69 14.92 -24.79 -7.03
C GLU A 69 13.96 -25.74 -6.30
N MET A 70 12.71 -25.33 -6.07
CA MET A 70 11.68 -26.16 -5.45
C MET A 70 11.44 -27.45 -6.23
N LYS A 71 11.36 -27.36 -7.57
CA LYS A 71 11.16 -28.52 -8.44
C LYS A 71 12.29 -29.54 -8.31
N SER A 72 13.54 -29.08 -8.15
CA SER A 72 14.69 -29.96 -7.89
C SER A 72 14.58 -30.74 -6.58
N LYS A 73 13.80 -30.22 -5.61
CA LYS A 73 13.51 -30.85 -4.31
C LYS A 73 12.19 -31.65 -4.34
N GLY A 74 11.56 -31.81 -5.51
CA GLY A 74 10.27 -32.49 -5.66
C GLY A 74 9.09 -31.69 -5.12
N GLN A 75 9.22 -30.37 -5.02
CA GLN A 75 8.17 -29.46 -4.54
C GLN A 75 7.67 -28.56 -5.69
N THR A 76 6.48 -27.99 -5.54
CA THR A 76 5.89 -27.05 -6.49
C THR A 76 5.67 -25.70 -5.83
N LEU A 77 5.89 -24.62 -6.58
CA LEU A 77 5.51 -23.27 -6.16
C LEU A 77 4.05 -23.02 -6.57
N GLU A 78 3.12 -23.17 -5.65
CA GLU A 78 1.70 -22.86 -5.89
C GLU A 78 1.37 -21.42 -5.47
N LEU A 79 2.04 -20.95 -4.41
CA LEU A 79 1.76 -19.68 -3.78
C LEU A 79 3.02 -19.11 -3.13
N ALA A 80 3.18 -17.80 -3.23
CA ALA A 80 4.13 -17.03 -2.44
C ALA A 80 3.43 -15.82 -1.83
N ILE A 81 4.01 -15.26 -0.78
CA ILE A 81 3.63 -13.94 -0.27
C ILE A 81 4.69 -12.97 -0.78
N VAL A 82 4.24 -11.92 -1.47
CA VAL A 82 5.11 -10.87 -1.99
C VAL A 82 4.81 -9.60 -1.23
N SER A 83 5.84 -8.99 -0.67
CA SER A 83 5.76 -7.70 -0.01
C SER A 83 6.66 -6.70 -0.69
N ARG A 84 6.22 -5.44 -0.75
CA ARG A 84 6.95 -4.34 -1.38
C ARG A 84 7.34 -3.29 -0.35
N GLY A 85 8.40 -2.54 -0.67
CA GLY A 85 8.92 -1.47 0.16
C GLY A 85 7.98 -0.27 0.14
N GLY A 86 8.15 0.63 1.12
CA GLY A 86 7.37 1.87 1.20
C GLY A 86 7.99 2.88 2.15
N ASN A 87 7.97 4.16 1.76
CA ASN A 87 8.68 5.20 2.51
C ASN A 87 7.96 5.67 3.77
N LEU A 88 6.67 5.39 3.88
CA LEU A 88 5.82 6.10 4.86
C LEU A 88 5.89 5.54 6.27
N ILE A 89 6.44 4.35 6.45
CA ILE A 89 6.67 3.80 7.79
C ILE A 89 8.13 4.02 8.24
N ASN A 90 8.94 4.75 7.46
CA ASN A 90 10.28 5.16 7.88
C ASN A 90 10.26 6.21 9.00
N ASP A 91 9.10 6.85 9.22
CA ASP A 91 8.80 7.81 10.28
C ASP A 91 8.44 7.14 11.62
N PHE A 92 8.51 5.82 11.70
CA PHE A 92 8.28 5.08 12.93
C PHE A 92 9.53 4.33 13.36
N TYR A 93 9.91 4.49 14.63
CA TYR A 93 10.84 3.55 15.26
C TYR A 93 10.11 2.26 15.59
N THR A 94 10.72 1.14 15.24
CA THR A 94 10.30 -0.15 15.77
C THR A 94 10.94 -0.37 17.14
N VAL A 95 10.18 -0.96 18.05
CA VAL A 95 10.70 -1.43 19.33
C VAL A 95 11.14 -2.88 19.16
N LYS A 96 12.28 -3.25 19.75
CA LYS A 96 12.79 -4.63 19.76
C LYS A 96 11.72 -5.54 20.36
N ASP A 97 11.46 -6.70 19.76
CA ASP A 97 10.52 -7.67 20.34
C ASP A 97 11.21 -8.46 21.47
N GLN A 98 10.44 -8.84 22.50
CA GLN A 98 10.85 -9.71 23.61
C GLN A 98 9.89 -10.91 23.67
N PRO A 99 10.05 -11.90 22.78
CA PRO A 99 9.10 -13.01 22.64
C PRO A 99 8.98 -13.88 23.90
N GLU A 100 9.98 -13.86 24.78
CA GLU A 100 10.01 -14.54 26.07
C GLU A 100 9.07 -13.93 27.12
N ILE A 101 8.54 -12.73 26.88
CA ILE A 101 7.61 -12.04 27.78
C ILE A 101 6.21 -12.00 27.12
N PRO A 102 5.14 -12.37 27.83
CA PRO A 102 3.77 -12.16 27.37
C PRO A 102 3.54 -10.72 26.89
N LEU A 103 2.82 -10.54 25.78
CA LEU A 103 2.74 -9.25 25.09
C LEU A 103 2.17 -8.14 25.98
N ASP A 104 1.14 -8.45 26.76
CA ASP A 104 0.52 -7.57 27.75
C ASP A 104 1.53 -7.11 28.81
N GLN A 105 2.29 -8.02 29.39
CA GLN A 105 3.35 -7.71 30.36
C GLN A 105 4.48 -6.91 29.71
N TYR A 106 4.81 -7.20 28.45
CA TYR A 106 5.83 -6.47 27.72
C TYR A 106 5.40 -5.03 27.45
N MET A 107 4.15 -4.81 27.02
CA MET A 107 3.58 -3.48 26.83
C MET A 107 3.52 -2.67 28.13
N GLU A 108 3.17 -3.30 29.25
CA GLU A 108 3.17 -2.65 30.56
C GLU A 108 4.59 -2.21 30.98
N ARG A 109 5.58 -3.09 30.81
CA ARG A 109 7.00 -2.78 31.06
C ARG A 109 7.49 -1.65 30.19
N LEU A 110 7.19 -1.69 28.88
CA LEU A 110 7.55 -0.63 27.95
C LEU A 110 6.93 0.70 28.33
N SER A 111 5.63 0.73 28.66
CA SER A 111 4.94 1.94 29.09
C SER A 111 5.60 2.55 30.33
N LYS A 112 5.94 1.75 31.33
CA LYS A 112 6.67 2.21 32.53
C LYS A 112 8.04 2.79 32.20
N VAL A 113 8.79 2.14 31.31
CA VAL A 113 10.13 2.62 30.89
C VAL A 113 10.02 3.94 30.12
N VAL A 114 9.10 4.04 29.16
CA VAL A 114 8.88 5.25 28.36
C VAL A 114 8.42 6.42 29.23
N LYS A 115 7.52 6.19 30.20
CA LYS A 115 7.08 7.21 31.16
C LYS A 115 8.24 7.72 32.01
N LYS A 116 9.05 6.81 32.56
CA LYS A 116 10.21 7.17 33.38
C LYS A 116 11.25 7.98 32.59
N ASP A 117 11.50 7.62 31.33
CA ASP A 117 12.40 8.37 30.45
C ASP A 117 11.81 9.76 30.10
N GLY A 118 10.50 9.83 29.91
CA GLY A 118 9.75 11.06 29.67
C GLY A 118 9.62 12.01 30.87
N GLU A 119 9.96 11.60 32.09
CA GLU A 119 10.08 12.55 33.22
C GLU A 119 11.17 13.61 32.95
N GLN A 120 12.08 13.35 32.01
CA GLN A 120 13.20 14.23 31.64
C GLN A 120 13.02 14.87 30.24
N GLY A 121 11.90 14.65 29.55
CA GLY A 121 11.71 15.13 28.18
C GLY A 121 10.48 14.53 27.46
N PRO A 122 10.41 14.57 26.11
CA PRO A 122 9.30 13.95 25.38
C PRO A 122 9.29 12.43 25.59
N LEU A 123 8.10 11.83 25.72
CA LEU A 123 7.91 10.37 25.84
C LEU A 123 8.55 9.67 24.64
N ARG A 124 9.72 9.06 24.87
CA ARG A 124 10.52 8.39 23.84
C ARG A 124 10.88 6.99 24.30
N VAL A 125 10.88 6.05 23.36
CA VAL A 125 11.47 4.73 23.57
C VAL A 125 12.98 4.92 23.72
N PRO A 126 13.61 4.40 24.79
CA PRO A 126 15.05 4.45 24.94
C PRO A 126 15.77 3.83 23.74
N VAL A 127 16.89 4.41 23.32
CA VAL A 127 17.66 3.95 22.14
C VAL A 127 18.03 2.46 22.26
N SER A 128 18.31 1.97 23.47
CA SER A 128 18.61 0.56 23.74
C SER A 128 17.47 -0.40 23.37
N LEU A 129 16.22 0.08 23.46
CA LEU A 129 15.00 -0.68 23.16
C LEU A 129 14.50 -0.47 21.72
N ARG A 130 15.02 0.53 21.00
CA ARG A 130 14.72 0.70 19.57
C ARG A 130 15.43 -0.38 18.77
N SER A 131 14.73 -0.91 17.78
CA SER A 131 15.34 -1.76 16.77
C SER A 131 16.15 -0.89 15.81
N GLU A 132 17.33 -1.38 15.43
CA GLU A 132 18.20 -0.75 14.44
C GLU A 132 17.58 -0.81 13.03
N HIS A 133 16.62 -1.70 12.82
CA HIS A 133 15.95 -1.91 11.55
C HIS A 133 14.65 -1.10 11.49
N LYS A 134 14.56 -0.19 10.52
CA LYS A 134 13.31 0.49 10.16
C LYS A 134 12.33 -0.47 9.48
N LEU A 135 11.05 -0.13 9.46
CA LEU A 135 10.04 -0.88 8.71
C LEU A 135 10.28 -0.71 7.21
N LYS A 136 10.96 -1.69 6.62
CA LYS A 136 11.37 -1.71 5.21
C LYS A 136 10.19 -1.98 4.26
N TYR A 137 9.32 -2.93 4.63
CA TYR A 137 8.20 -3.37 3.81
C TYR A 137 6.88 -2.91 4.40
N THR A 138 6.00 -2.35 3.56
CA THR A 138 4.77 -1.72 4.02
C THR A 138 3.51 -2.50 3.66
N HIS A 139 3.56 -3.31 2.60
CA HIS A 139 2.38 -3.93 2.04
C HIS A 139 2.67 -5.34 1.52
N SER A 140 1.74 -6.28 1.73
CA SER A 140 1.85 -7.67 1.30
C SER A 140 0.62 -8.15 0.52
N GLY A 141 0.86 -9.02 -0.45
CA GLY A 141 -0.16 -9.73 -1.20
C GLY A 141 0.22 -11.19 -1.42
N PHE A 142 -0.76 -12.00 -1.82
CA PHE A 142 -0.53 -13.37 -2.26
C PHE A 142 -0.29 -13.42 -3.76
N TYR A 143 0.87 -13.92 -4.15
CA TYR A 143 1.14 -14.35 -5.51
C TYR A 143 0.56 -15.75 -5.71
N LEU A 144 -0.39 -15.89 -6.64
CA LEU A 144 -0.98 -17.17 -7.00
C LEU A 144 -0.41 -17.66 -8.33
N ARG A 145 0.22 -18.84 -8.31
CA ARG A 145 0.63 -19.53 -9.54
C ARG A 145 -0.61 -20.16 -10.16
N ASP A 146 -1.11 -19.62 -11.27
CA ASP A 146 -2.08 -20.37 -12.07
C ASP A 146 -1.35 -21.48 -12.83
N SER A 147 -1.64 -22.73 -12.46
CA SER A 147 -1.08 -23.95 -13.06
C SER A 147 -1.85 -24.42 -14.29
N LYS A 148 -3.03 -23.85 -14.58
CA LYS A 148 -3.90 -24.27 -15.68
C LYS A 148 -3.72 -23.47 -16.97
N ILE A 149 -2.97 -22.38 -16.92
CA ILE A 149 -2.63 -21.64 -18.13
C ILE A 149 -1.20 -21.98 -18.46
N GLU A 150 -1.03 -23.03 -19.27
CA GLU A 150 0.23 -23.30 -19.95
C GLU A 150 0.73 -21.98 -20.52
N ALA A 151 1.97 -21.65 -20.20
CA ALA A 151 2.65 -20.46 -20.66
C ALA A 151 2.69 -20.50 -22.20
N ASN A 152 1.66 -19.95 -22.85
CA ASN A 152 1.88 -19.36 -24.16
C ASN A 152 2.92 -18.28 -23.91
N GLU A 153 4.11 -18.43 -24.50
CA GLU A 153 5.29 -17.57 -24.34
C GLU A 153 5.01 -16.07 -24.57
N ASN A 154 3.83 -15.74 -25.10
CA ASN A 154 3.36 -14.39 -25.37
C ASN A 154 2.40 -13.81 -24.31
N ASN A 155 1.96 -14.58 -23.31
CA ASN A 155 0.95 -14.14 -22.32
C ASN A 155 1.56 -14.01 -20.92
N ASN A 156 2.45 -13.01 -20.79
CA ASN A 156 3.25 -12.71 -19.61
C ASN A 156 2.47 -12.17 -18.38
N ASP A 157 1.14 -12.00 -18.50
CA ASP A 157 0.29 -11.25 -17.57
C ASP A 157 -0.68 -12.13 -16.74
N LEU A 158 -0.51 -13.46 -16.71
CA LEU A 158 -1.48 -14.38 -16.10
C LEU A 158 -1.18 -14.75 -14.63
N ILE A 159 -0.30 -14.00 -14.01
CA ILE A 159 0.02 -14.08 -12.58
C ILE A 159 -0.99 -13.22 -11.83
N THR A 160 -1.73 -13.83 -10.89
CA THR A 160 -2.68 -13.08 -10.05
C THR A 160 -2.06 -12.76 -8.70
N MET A 161 -1.87 -11.48 -8.42
CA MET A 161 -1.69 -10.94 -7.09
C MET A 161 -3.05 -10.74 -6.43
N VAL A 162 -3.21 -11.24 -5.21
CA VAL A 162 -4.39 -11.03 -4.38
C VAL A 162 -4.01 -10.27 -3.13
N HIS A 163 -4.55 -9.08 -2.94
CA HIS A 163 -4.17 -8.19 -1.85
C HIS A 163 -5.32 -7.26 -1.46
N LEU A 164 -5.31 -6.77 -0.22
CA LEU A 164 -6.27 -5.80 0.28
C LEU A 164 -5.68 -4.41 0.12
N LEU A 165 -6.41 -3.50 -0.51
CA LEU A 165 -6.03 -2.09 -0.63
C LEU A 165 -7.28 -1.21 -0.41
N SER A 166 -7.10 0.03 0.04
CA SER A 166 -8.23 0.98 0.09
C SER A 166 -8.43 1.70 -1.24
N GLU A 167 -9.69 1.98 -1.56
CA GLU A 167 -10.00 2.95 -2.61
C GLU A 167 -9.63 4.34 -2.10
N CYS A 168 -9.05 5.16 -2.96
CA CYS A 168 -8.78 6.55 -2.64
C CYS A 168 -9.63 7.43 -3.53
N ASP A 169 -10.38 8.32 -2.90
CA ASP A 169 -11.01 9.41 -3.61
C ASP A 169 -9.96 10.52 -3.77
N GLU A 170 -9.40 10.62 -4.98
CA GLU A 170 -8.42 11.64 -5.36
C GLU A 170 -8.93 13.07 -5.07
N LYS A 171 -10.24 13.27 -4.92
CA LYS A 171 -10.85 14.57 -4.64
C LYS A 171 -11.02 14.87 -3.15
N SER A 172 -11.00 13.87 -2.27
CA SER A 172 -11.26 14.07 -0.84
C SER A 172 -10.10 13.74 0.09
N GLU A 173 -8.95 13.30 -0.44
CA GLU A 173 -7.78 12.92 0.38
C GLU A 173 -8.17 11.97 1.53
N ARG A 174 -9.11 11.05 1.25
CA ARG A 174 -9.65 10.10 2.22
C ARG A 174 -9.45 8.68 1.73
N TYR A 175 -9.06 7.80 2.65
CA TYR A 175 -9.26 6.37 2.48
C TYR A 175 -10.76 6.08 2.47
N GLY A 176 -11.22 5.57 1.34
CA GLY A 176 -12.52 4.93 1.21
C GLY A 176 -12.50 3.50 1.75
N ASP A 177 -13.56 2.77 1.44
CA ASP A 177 -13.63 1.36 1.76
C ASP A 177 -12.49 0.59 1.06
N SER A 178 -11.94 -0.40 1.77
CA SER A 178 -11.04 -1.38 1.19
C SER A 178 -11.77 -2.43 0.39
N GLN A 179 -11.04 -3.02 -0.55
CA GLN A 179 -11.46 -4.18 -1.31
C GLN A 179 -10.31 -5.17 -1.47
N ILE A 180 -10.65 -6.41 -1.80
CA ILE A 180 -9.68 -7.42 -2.22
C ILE A 180 -9.50 -7.34 -3.73
N PHE A 181 -8.31 -6.94 -4.15
CA PHE A 181 -7.97 -6.81 -5.56
C PHE A 181 -7.29 -8.08 -6.08
N HIS A 182 -7.64 -8.42 -7.31
CA HIS A 182 -7.04 -9.50 -8.09
C HIS A 182 -6.37 -8.86 -9.31
N GLU A 183 -5.06 -8.67 -9.25
CA GLU A 183 -4.34 -7.88 -10.25
C GLU A 183 -3.14 -8.62 -10.82
N VAL A 184 -2.63 -8.09 -11.92
CA VAL A 184 -1.34 -8.52 -12.47
C VAL A 184 -0.20 -8.03 -11.57
N LEU A 185 0.91 -8.76 -11.54
CA LEU A 185 2.06 -8.45 -10.68
C LEU A 185 2.59 -7.01 -10.87
N SER A 186 2.54 -6.45 -12.08
CA SER A 186 2.94 -5.06 -12.33
C SER A 186 2.03 -4.04 -11.63
N ARG A 187 0.71 -4.26 -11.60
CA ARG A 187 -0.23 -3.36 -10.90
C ARG A 187 0.01 -3.33 -9.39
N PHE A 188 0.41 -4.47 -8.81
CA PHE A 188 0.86 -4.53 -7.41
C PHE A 188 2.07 -3.62 -7.13
N PHE A 189 2.81 -3.11 -8.12
CA PHE A 189 3.91 -2.17 -7.92
C PHE A 189 3.61 -0.74 -8.41
N TRP A 190 2.36 -0.41 -8.76
CA TRP A 190 2.01 0.92 -9.26
C TRP A 190 2.31 2.02 -8.23
N GLU A 191 1.90 1.88 -6.97
CA GLU A 191 2.12 2.90 -5.92
C GLU A 191 3.60 3.18 -5.65
N THR A 192 4.47 2.23 -5.97
CA THR A 192 5.90 2.35 -5.69
C THR A 192 6.67 2.85 -6.90
N ALA A 193 6.03 2.88 -8.08
CA ALA A 193 6.63 3.29 -9.32
C ALA A 193 6.56 4.81 -9.58
N ASP A 194 5.74 5.53 -8.82
CA ASP A 194 5.60 7.01 -8.90
C ASP A 194 6.50 7.74 -7.88
N ARG A 195 7.62 7.12 -7.50
CA ARG A 195 8.57 7.65 -6.52
C ARG A 195 9.58 8.64 -7.13
N GLU A 196 10.23 9.40 -6.26
CA GLU A 196 11.38 10.24 -6.61
C GLU A 196 12.46 9.42 -7.34
N GLU A 197 13.17 10.06 -8.28
CA GLU A 197 14.11 9.39 -9.19
C GLU A 197 15.21 8.57 -8.48
N ASP A 198 15.51 8.84 -7.21
CA ASP A 198 16.61 8.20 -6.48
C ASP A 198 16.19 6.99 -5.62
N GLN A 199 14.93 6.58 -5.65
CA GLN A 199 14.44 5.51 -4.79
C GLN A 199 14.30 4.18 -5.53
N GLY A 200 15.06 3.17 -5.07
CA GLY A 200 14.93 1.80 -5.53
C GLY A 200 13.66 1.12 -5.01
N GLU A 201 13.50 -0.15 -5.39
CA GLU A 201 12.44 -1.01 -4.85
C GLU A 201 13.04 -2.13 -4.00
N GLU A 202 12.40 -2.39 -2.87
CA GLU A 202 12.75 -3.50 -1.99
C GLU A 202 11.59 -4.48 -1.97
N VAL A 203 11.86 -5.73 -2.36
CA VAL A 203 10.85 -6.78 -2.41
C VAL A 203 11.22 -7.90 -1.44
N LEU A 204 10.23 -8.38 -0.69
CA LEU A 204 10.32 -9.59 0.11
C LEU A 204 9.44 -10.66 -0.52
N ILE A 205 10.01 -11.82 -0.78
CA ILE A 205 9.28 -13.00 -1.22
C ILE A 205 9.38 -14.04 -0.11
N MET A 206 8.24 -14.46 0.43
CA MET A 206 8.14 -15.52 1.42
C MET A 206 7.42 -16.70 0.80
N VAL A 207 8.05 -17.87 0.83
CA VAL A 207 7.48 -19.12 0.28
C VAL A 207 7.07 -20.01 1.47
N PRO A 208 5.77 -20.11 1.81
CA PRO A 208 5.35 -20.99 2.88
C PRO A 208 5.68 -22.46 2.56
N GLY A 209 5.74 -23.32 3.57
CA GLY A 209 5.84 -24.76 3.33
C GLY A 209 4.65 -25.30 2.51
N ALA A 210 4.85 -26.39 1.75
CA ALA A 210 3.87 -26.91 0.77
C ALA A 210 2.44 -27.08 1.34
N LYS A 211 2.31 -27.55 2.59
CA LYS A 211 1.01 -27.68 3.26
C LYS A 211 0.32 -26.33 3.48
N ALA A 212 1.08 -25.29 3.84
CA ALA A 212 0.55 -23.94 4.04
C ALA A 212 0.17 -23.30 2.69
N GLN A 213 1.02 -23.43 1.65
CA GLN A 213 0.70 -22.96 0.29
C GLN A 213 -0.64 -23.51 -0.19
N LYS A 214 -0.81 -24.83 -0.13
CA LYS A 214 -2.04 -25.50 -0.54
C LYS A 214 -3.28 -24.97 0.20
N ARG A 215 -3.20 -24.87 1.53
CA ARG A 215 -4.33 -24.42 2.35
C ARG A 215 -4.68 -22.95 2.12
N ILE A 216 -3.68 -22.09 2.01
CA ILE A 216 -3.90 -20.66 1.69
C ILE A 216 -4.52 -20.55 0.29
N TYR A 217 -3.99 -21.27 -0.70
CA TYR A 217 -4.54 -21.32 -2.04
C TYR A 217 -6.02 -21.76 -2.04
N GLU A 218 -6.36 -22.80 -1.28
CA GLU A 218 -7.75 -23.28 -1.14
C GLU A 218 -8.68 -22.24 -0.47
N ILE A 219 -8.20 -21.50 0.54
CA ILE A 219 -8.92 -20.40 1.20
C ILE A 219 -9.20 -19.25 0.23
N LEU A 220 -8.24 -18.93 -0.64
CA LEU A 220 -8.33 -17.81 -1.58
C LEU A 220 -9.13 -18.14 -2.85
N THR A 221 -9.08 -19.38 -3.32
CA THR A 221 -9.66 -19.78 -4.62
C THR A 221 -10.94 -20.58 -4.51
N ASN A 222 -11.27 -21.09 -3.32
CA ASN A 222 -12.48 -21.86 -3.04
C ASN A 222 -12.69 -23.06 -3.99
N ARG A 223 -11.63 -23.85 -4.22
CA ARG A 223 -11.66 -25.00 -5.16
C ARG A 223 -12.52 -26.18 -4.68
N PHE A 224 -12.96 -26.19 -3.42
CA PHE A 224 -13.58 -27.35 -2.77
C PHE A 224 -14.97 -27.13 -2.17
N LEU A 225 -15.57 -25.93 -2.25
CA LEU A 225 -17.00 -25.79 -1.89
C LEU A 225 -17.89 -26.13 -3.09
N PRO A 226 -18.91 -27.00 -2.92
CA PRO A 226 -19.82 -27.37 -3.99
C PRO A 226 -20.45 -26.13 -4.65
N ARG A 227 -20.49 -26.15 -5.98
CA ARG A 227 -21.16 -25.20 -6.89
C ARG A 227 -22.59 -24.88 -6.44
N LEU A 228 -22.75 -23.93 -5.53
CA LEU A 228 -24.00 -23.23 -5.27
C LEU A 228 -23.72 -21.74 -5.26
N VAL A 229 -23.26 -21.22 -6.40
CA VAL A 229 -23.14 -19.78 -6.61
C VAL A 229 -23.59 -19.46 -8.03
N SER A 230 -24.73 -18.75 -8.08
CA SER A 230 -25.41 -18.20 -9.24
C SER A 230 -24.50 -17.33 -10.10
N GLN A 231 -24.83 -17.21 -11.39
CA GLN A 231 -24.05 -16.54 -12.45
C GLN A 231 -23.78 -15.03 -12.24
N ASN A 232 -24.23 -14.43 -11.13
CA ASN A 232 -24.02 -13.01 -10.78
C ASN A 232 -23.30 -12.77 -9.45
N CYS A 233 -22.75 -13.79 -8.78
CA CYS A 233 -22.21 -13.63 -7.43
C CYS A 233 -20.67 -13.53 -7.41
N LYS A 234 -20.16 -12.47 -6.76
CA LYS A 234 -18.78 -12.35 -6.27
C LYS A 234 -18.35 -13.70 -5.67
N LYS A 235 -17.14 -14.17 -5.97
CA LYS A 235 -16.61 -15.45 -5.42
C LYS A 235 -16.63 -15.38 -3.89
N ASP A 236 -17.58 -16.06 -3.24
CA ASP A 236 -17.66 -16.19 -1.77
C ASP A 236 -16.62 -17.20 -1.29
N THR A 237 -15.36 -16.75 -1.21
CA THR A 237 -14.26 -17.54 -0.67
C THR A 237 -14.09 -17.24 0.83
N VAL A 238 -13.46 -18.15 1.58
CA VAL A 238 -13.12 -17.85 2.98
C VAL A 238 -12.27 -16.57 3.04
N GLY A 239 -11.31 -16.41 2.11
CA GLY A 239 -10.52 -15.18 2.01
C GLY A 239 -11.39 -13.92 1.86
N MET A 240 -12.43 -13.96 1.04
CA MET A 240 -13.36 -12.82 0.88
C MET A 240 -14.19 -12.56 2.14
N ARG A 241 -14.60 -13.60 2.88
CA ARG A 241 -15.33 -13.43 4.16
C ARG A 241 -14.46 -12.91 5.32
N LEU A 242 -13.14 -12.99 5.17
CA LEU A 242 -12.18 -12.40 6.12
C LEU A 242 -11.89 -10.92 5.82
N HIS A 243 -12.44 -10.36 4.75
CA HIS A 243 -12.31 -8.94 4.44
C HIS A 243 -13.30 -8.11 5.25
N ASN A 244 -12.84 -6.98 5.80
CA ASN A 244 -13.68 -5.90 6.30
C ASN A 244 -13.42 -4.65 5.44
N PRO A 245 -14.46 -4.04 4.84
CA PRO A 245 -14.29 -2.84 4.02
C PRO A 245 -13.74 -1.65 4.81
N ASN A 246 -14.00 -1.50 6.10
CA ASN A 246 -13.50 -0.37 6.88
C ASN A 246 -11.97 -0.41 6.97
N TYR A 247 -11.31 0.42 6.17
CA TYR A 247 -9.85 0.44 6.10
C TYR A 247 -9.26 1.35 7.18
N ASN A 248 -8.17 0.88 7.80
CA ASN A 248 -7.32 1.71 8.63
C ASN A 248 -5.87 1.22 8.52
N ALA A 249 -4.94 2.08 8.09
CA ALA A 249 -3.54 1.73 7.91
C ALA A 249 -2.83 1.28 9.20
N ILE A 250 -3.25 1.76 10.38
CA ILE A 250 -2.74 1.30 11.68
C ILE A 250 -3.84 0.68 12.56
N SER A 251 -4.79 -0.02 11.93
CA SER A 251 -5.77 -0.87 12.61
C SER A 251 -5.13 -1.71 13.71
N MET A 252 -5.79 -1.79 14.86
CA MET A 252 -5.27 -2.58 15.96
C MET A 252 -5.35 -4.08 15.65
N PRO A 253 -4.34 -4.85 16.06
CA PRO A 253 -4.19 -6.24 15.62
C PRO A 253 -5.35 -7.18 15.89
N PHE A 254 -6.09 -6.94 16.98
CA PHE A 254 -7.17 -7.80 17.47
C PHE A 254 -8.54 -7.16 17.42
N GLN A 255 -8.66 -5.96 16.85
CA GLN A 255 -9.94 -5.31 16.59
C GLN A 255 -10.52 -5.82 15.27
N THR A 256 -11.86 -5.80 15.19
CA THR A 256 -12.59 -6.31 14.01
C THR A 256 -13.43 -5.25 13.31
N PHE A 257 -13.47 -4.01 13.81
CA PHE A 257 -14.28 -2.95 13.20
C PHE A 257 -13.60 -2.32 11.98
N ASP A 258 -12.27 -2.34 11.93
CA ASP A 258 -11.46 -1.94 10.78
C ASP A 258 -10.47 -3.06 10.40
N GLN A 259 -9.71 -2.85 9.33
CA GLN A 259 -8.68 -3.77 8.85
C GLN A 259 -7.58 -3.00 8.11
N ASN A 260 -6.31 -3.33 8.39
CA ASN A 260 -5.18 -2.84 7.59
C ASN A 260 -4.81 -3.81 6.46
N SER A 261 -3.99 -3.35 5.50
CA SER A 261 -3.64 -4.15 4.32
C SER A 261 -2.76 -5.38 4.60
N ASN A 262 -2.12 -5.46 5.76
CA ASN A 262 -1.36 -6.64 6.19
C ASN A 262 -2.16 -7.58 7.12
N GLN A 263 -3.29 -7.12 7.68
CA GLN A 263 -4.14 -7.88 8.57
C GLN A 263 -4.99 -8.90 7.83
N TRP A 264 -5.49 -8.56 6.64
CA TRP A 264 -6.19 -9.54 5.81
C TRP A 264 -5.28 -10.72 5.42
N PRO A 265 -4.04 -10.52 4.89
CA PRO A 265 -3.12 -11.61 4.67
C PRO A 265 -2.81 -12.40 5.94
N LEU A 266 -2.61 -11.74 7.08
CA LEU A 266 -2.37 -12.40 8.36
C LEU A 266 -3.55 -13.31 8.77
N GLU A 267 -4.79 -12.84 8.65
CA GLU A 267 -6.00 -13.60 8.99
C GLU A 267 -6.19 -14.80 8.05
N VAL A 268 -5.89 -14.65 6.76
CA VAL A 268 -5.86 -15.77 5.80
C VAL A 268 -4.81 -16.81 6.19
N ILE A 269 -3.60 -16.37 6.58
CA ILE A 269 -2.54 -17.28 7.04
C ILE A 269 -2.97 -17.99 8.33
N ALA A 270 -3.57 -17.29 9.29
CA ALA A 270 -4.08 -17.89 10.52
C ALA A 270 -5.18 -18.92 10.23
N ALA A 271 -6.11 -18.62 9.32
CA ALA A 271 -7.15 -19.55 8.90
C ALA A 271 -6.57 -20.83 8.26
N SER A 272 -5.40 -20.75 7.61
CA SER A 272 -4.71 -21.91 7.03
C SER A 272 -4.10 -22.87 8.09
N GLN A 273 -4.05 -22.47 9.35
CA GLN A 273 -3.47 -23.29 10.43
C GLN A 273 -4.39 -24.42 10.86
N VAL A 274 -5.70 -24.18 10.79
CA VAL A 274 -6.72 -25.14 11.21
C VAL A 274 -7.27 -25.92 10.02
N LYS A 275 -8.21 -26.84 10.27
CA LYS A 275 -8.90 -27.59 9.22
C LYS A 275 -9.73 -26.63 8.37
N LEU A 276 -9.70 -26.79 7.04
CA LEU A 276 -10.55 -26.02 6.12
C LEU A 276 -12.02 -26.09 6.55
N GLY A 277 -12.72 -24.96 6.45
CA GLY A 277 -14.11 -24.82 6.89
C GLY A 277 -14.28 -24.52 8.39
N SER A 278 -13.22 -24.62 9.21
CA SER A 278 -13.30 -24.25 10.65
C SER A 278 -13.30 -22.74 10.87
N VAL A 279 -12.87 -21.96 9.86
CA VAL A 279 -12.89 -20.51 9.85
C VAL A 279 -13.79 -20.04 8.72
N THR A 280 -14.83 -19.30 9.08
CA THR A 280 -15.82 -18.70 8.19
C THR A 280 -15.90 -17.18 8.34
N MET A 281 -15.38 -16.61 9.43
CA MET A 281 -15.45 -15.18 9.73
C MET A 281 -14.17 -14.65 10.42
N ARG A 282 -13.95 -13.33 10.36
CA ARG A 282 -12.77 -12.66 10.91
C ARG A 282 -12.50 -12.97 12.39
N SER A 283 -13.53 -12.96 13.24
CA SER A 283 -13.38 -13.21 14.67
C SER A 283 -12.76 -14.57 15.00
N GLN A 284 -12.99 -15.59 14.15
CA GLN A 284 -12.40 -16.91 14.32
C GLN A 284 -10.92 -16.93 13.92
N ALA A 285 -10.54 -16.24 12.83
CA ALA A 285 -9.13 -16.05 12.48
C ALA A 285 -8.38 -15.30 13.59
N GLN A 286 -9.01 -14.26 14.15
CA GLN A 286 -8.50 -13.50 15.29
C GLN A 286 -8.36 -14.36 16.57
N ALA A 287 -9.29 -15.29 16.82
CA ALA A 287 -9.17 -16.23 17.93
C ALA A 287 -7.96 -17.18 17.75
N ILE A 288 -7.66 -17.61 16.52
CA ILE A 288 -6.45 -18.39 16.22
C ILE A 288 -5.19 -17.57 16.49
N LEU A 289 -5.14 -16.31 16.03
CA LEU A 289 -4.02 -15.40 16.27
C LEU A 289 -3.77 -15.21 17.78
N LYS A 290 -4.83 -15.00 18.57
CA LYS A 290 -4.73 -14.90 20.04
C LYS A 290 -4.24 -16.20 20.66
N GLY A 291 -4.81 -17.34 20.27
CA GLY A 291 -4.41 -18.66 20.78
C GLY A 291 -2.97 -19.04 20.44
N GLN A 292 -2.42 -18.49 19.35
CA GLN A 292 -1.04 -18.68 18.92
C GLN A 292 -0.10 -17.56 19.38
N ASN A 293 -0.57 -16.70 20.30
CA ASN A 293 0.20 -15.57 20.84
C ASN A 293 0.83 -14.72 19.73
N TYR A 294 0.03 -14.34 18.72
CA TYR A 294 0.46 -13.42 17.68
C TYR A 294 0.97 -12.12 18.32
N ARG A 295 2.14 -11.65 17.84
CA ARG A 295 2.78 -10.43 18.32
C ARG A 295 2.88 -9.41 17.20
N PRO A 296 2.17 -8.28 17.29
CA PRO A 296 2.27 -7.19 16.34
C PRO A 296 3.61 -6.46 16.47
N SER A 297 3.95 -5.64 15.48
CA SER A 297 5.08 -4.73 15.62
C SER A 297 4.70 -3.61 16.59
N ILE A 298 5.59 -3.33 17.53
CA ILE A 298 5.43 -2.18 18.41
C ILE A 298 6.20 -1.02 17.79
N VAL A 299 5.54 0.12 17.62
CA VAL A 299 6.13 1.29 16.99
C VAL A 299 5.88 2.58 17.78
N GLN A 300 6.78 3.54 17.60
CA GLN A 300 6.62 4.90 18.09
C GLN A 300 6.91 5.91 16.96
N PRO A 301 6.09 6.96 16.80
CA PRO A 301 6.36 8.07 15.89
C PRO A 301 7.72 8.72 16.15
N ASP A 302 8.51 8.91 15.11
CA ASP A 302 9.77 9.65 15.13
C ASP A 302 9.54 11.16 14.89
N SER A 303 8.58 11.50 14.02
CA SER A 303 8.37 12.88 13.56
C SER A 303 7.26 13.62 14.30
N PHE A 304 7.39 14.95 14.41
CA PHE A 304 6.35 15.84 14.95
C PHE A 304 5.02 15.65 14.21
N LYS A 305 5.05 15.45 12.88
CA LYS A 305 3.86 15.18 12.05
C LYS A 305 3.11 13.93 12.51
N ALA A 306 3.81 12.82 12.74
CA ALA A 306 3.20 11.58 13.22
C ALA A 306 2.78 11.65 14.71
N SER A 307 3.38 12.57 15.50
CA SER A 307 2.97 12.82 16.89
C SER A 307 1.74 13.73 17.03
N ILE A 308 1.42 14.56 16.04
CA ILE A 308 0.26 15.47 16.08
C ILE A 308 -1.06 14.73 15.80
N ALA A 309 -1.02 13.59 15.12
CA ALA A 309 -2.20 12.81 14.74
C ALA A 309 -3.10 12.42 15.93
N CYS A 310 -2.57 12.40 17.16
CA CYS A 310 -3.35 12.13 18.38
C CYS A 310 -3.31 13.19 19.47
N ASN A 311 -2.56 14.28 19.29
CA ASN A 311 -2.49 15.37 20.26
C ASN A 311 -3.60 16.42 20.06
N ASN A 312 -4.64 16.11 19.28
CA ASN A 312 -5.86 16.91 19.21
C ASN A 312 -6.72 16.67 20.47
N VAL A 313 -6.20 17.15 21.59
CA VAL A 313 -6.93 17.39 22.82
C VAL A 313 -7.95 18.49 22.52
N ASP A 314 -9.24 18.16 22.62
CA ASP A 314 -10.36 19.10 22.75
C ASP A 314 -10.67 20.07 21.59
N GLY A 315 -10.47 19.67 20.33
CA GLY A 315 -11.14 20.35 19.19
C GLY A 315 -10.69 21.80 18.91
N VAL A 316 -9.59 22.27 19.50
CA VAL A 316 -9.16 23.68 19.36
C VAL A 316 -8.28 23.93 18.12
N PHE A 317 -7.63 22.92 17.56
CA PHE A 317 -6.84 23.05 16.32
C PHE A 317 -7.39 22.18 15.20
N ASN A 318 -8.45 22.66 14.56
CA ASN A 318 -9.00 22.07 13.34
C ASN A 318 -8.15 22.48 12.12
N LEU A 319 -6.88 22.05 12.10
CA LEU A 319 -6.02 22.18 10.91
C LEU A 319 -6.35 21.02 9.97
N GLY A 320 -7.26 21.27 9.03
CA GLY A 320 -7.65 20.35 7.95
C GLY A 320 -6.49 19.77 7.12
N LEU A 321 -5.27 20.27 7.31
CA LEU A 321 -4.01 19.82 6.69
C LEU A 321 -3.41 18.55 7.30
N PHE A 322 -3.95 18.04 8.43
CA PHE A 322 -3.44 16.83 9.10
C PHE A 322 -4.51 15.75 9.33
N TYR A 323 -5.71 15.94 8.75
CA TYR A 323 -6.83 14.99 8.84
C TYR A 323 -6.52 13.60 8.24
N ASP A 324 -5.54 13.55 7.35
CA ASP A 324 -5.07 12.32 6.69
C ASP A 324 -4.46 11.32 7.70
N ALA A 325 -3.92 11.82 8.83
CA ALA A 325 -3.40 10.97 9.90
C ALA A 325 -4.44 10.65 11.00
N THR A 326 -5.52 11.43 11.15
CA THR A 326 -6.48 11.24 12.25
C THR A 326 -7.47 10.10 12.00
N ASN A 327 -7.73 9.74 10.74
CA ASN A 327 -8.47 8.50 10.40
C ASN A 327 -7.58 7.25 10.42
N VAL A 328 -6.28 7.44 10.60
CA VAL A 328 -5.30 6.36 10.67
C VAL A 328 -5.17 5.93 12.12
N ILE A 329 -5.28 6.81 13.13
CA ILE A 329 -4.91 6.44 14.50
C ILE A 329 -6.10 6.33 15.46
N ASP A 330 -6.32 5.15 16.05
CA ASP A 330 -7.15 5.00 17.26
C ASP A 330 -6.36 5.51 18.49
N CYS A 331 -6.45 6.83 18.70
CA CYS A 331 -5.82 7.55 19.79
C CYS A 331 -6.51 7.32 21.15
N ASP A 332 -7.65 6.61 21.17
CA ASP A 332 -8.44 6.39 22.39
C ASP A 332 -7.94 5.21 23.22
N HIS A 333 -7.02 4.41 22.68
CA HIS A 333 -6.43 3.30 23.41
C HIS A 333 -5.55 3.78 24.58
N GLN A 334 -5.80 3.26 25.79
CA GLN A 334 -5.14 3.67 27.03
C GLN A 334 -3.60 3.62 26.95
N ILE A 335 -3.04 2.54 26.40
CA ILE A 335 -1.57 2.39 26.27
C ILE A 335 -0.98 3.48 25.36
N TYR A 336 -1.71 3.88 24.31
CA TYR A 336 -1.28 4.96 23.43
C TYR A 336 -1.23 6.29 24.18
N ARG A 337 -2.34 6.68 24.81
CA ARG A 337 -2.45 7.93 25.59
C ARG A 337 -1.36 8.06 26.65
N GLU A 338 -0.95 6.92 27.21
CA GLU A 338 0.00 6.87 28.32
C GLU A 338 1.47 6.79 27.90
N SER A 339 1.79 6.31 26.69
CA SER A 339 3.18 5.99 26.31
C SER A 339 3.57 6.27 24.86
N ASN A 340 2.64 6.78 24.04
CA ASN A 340 2.84 7.04 22.61
C ASN A 340 3.39 5.81 21.85
N LEU A 341 2.92 4.62 22.23
CA LEU A 341 3.26 3.34 21.61
C LEU A 341 2.06 2.78 20.85
N TYR A 342 2.32 2.26 19.65
CA TYR A 342 1.32 1.57 18.84
C TYR A 342 1.66 0.11 18.67
N GLN A 343 0.63 -0.70 18.55
CA GLN A 343 0.72 -2.07 18.06
C GLN A 343 0.13 -2.09 16.66
N ILE A 344 0.94 -2.40 15.65
CA ILE A 344 0.51 -2.42 14.26
C ILE A 344 0.85 -3.75 13.60
N ILE A 345 -0.02 -4.20 12.69
CA ILE A 345 0.26 -5.37 11.85
C ILE A 345 1.12 -4.91 10.67
N THR A 346 2.36 -5.40 10.62
CA THR A 346 3.32 -5.09 9.55
C THR A 346 3.71 -6.37 8.81
N VAL A 347 4.43 -6.20 7.71
CA VAL A 347 5.09 -7.31 7.02
C VAL A 347 6.06 -8.04 7.95
N ASP A 348 6.78 -7.32 8.82
CA ASP A 348 7.74 -7.93 9.74
C ASP A 348 7.04 -8.76 10.82
N SER A 349 5.94 -8.29 11.38
CA SER A 349 5.17 -9.06 12.36
C SER A 349 4.50 -10.29 11.73
N LEU A 350 4.04 -10.18 10.48
CA LEU A 350 3.55 -11.31 9.68
C LEU A 350 4.67 -12.35 9.45
N LYS A 351 5.85 -11.92 8.98
CA LYS A 351 7.03 -12.78 8.78
C LYS A 351 7.42 -13.50 10.06
N LYS A 352 7.52 -12.78 11.18
CA LYS A 352 7.85 -13.35 12.51
C LYS A 352 6.80 -14.36 12.96
N TYR A 353 5.51 -14.09 12.75
CA TYR A 353 4.44 -15.03 13.07
C TYR A 353 4.56 -16.32 12.26
N MET A 354 4.82 -16.23 10.96
CA MET A 354 5.00 -17.41 10.10
C MET A 354 6.22 -18.25 10.51
N LEU A 355 7.35 -17.61 10.82
CA LEU A 355 8.55 -18.29 11.32
C LEU A 355 8.27 -19.02 12.65
N ARG A 356 7.66 -18.34 13.62
CA ARG A 356 7.35 -18.93 14.94
C ARG A 356 6.38 -20.12 14.87
N ASN A 357 5.47 -20.12 13.90
CA ASN A 357 4.49 -21.19 13.71
C ASN A 357 4.95 -22.27 12.71
N GLY A 358 6.21 -22.25 12.27
CA GLY A 358 6.78 -23.25 11.37
C GLY A 358 6.15 -23.27 9.97
N LEU A 359 5.58 -22.14 9.53
CA LEU A 359 4.97 -21.98 8.21
C LEU A 359 5.96 -21.53 7.16
N LEU A 360 7.02 -20.89 7.62
CA LEU A 360 8.09 -20.32 6.83
C LEU A 360 9.39 -20.74 7.50
N LYS A 361 10.40 -21.05 6.70
CA LYS A 361 11.77 -21.21 7.18
C LYS A 361 12.62 -20.04 6.69
N SER A 362 13.74 -19.78 7.36
CA SER A 362 14.62 -18.67 6.99
C SER A 362 15.17 -18.80 5.56
N GLU A 363 15.44 -20.03 5.10
CA GLU A 363 15.89 -20.30 3.74
C GLU A 363 14.82 -20.08 2.65
N ASP A 364 13.55 -20.01 3.04
CA ASP A 364 12.41 -19.79 2.14
C ASP A 364 12.01 -18.29 2.08
N ILE A 365 12.91 -17.41 2.53
CA ILE A 365 12.77 -15.95 2.50
C ILE A 365 13.79 -15.38 1.54
N TYR A 366 13.30 -14.64 0.55
CA TYR A 366 14.12 -14.04 -0.49
C TYR A 366 13.91 -12.53 -0.51
N GLU A 367 14.98 -11.78 -0.24
CA GLU A 367 15.00 -10.34 -0.44
C GLU A 367 15.53 -10.01 -1.83
N LEU A 368 14.94 -9.01 -2.47
CA LEU A 368 15.35 -8.49 -3.77
C LEU A 368 15.38 -6.97 -3.69
N SER A 369 16.57 -6.40 -3.85
CA SER A 369 16.78 -4.97 -4.00
C SER A 369 16.93 -4.64 -5.48
N ILE A 370 16.11 -3.71 -5.97
CA ILE A 370 16.13 -3.25 -7.35
C ILE A 370 16.55 -1.79 -7.31
N SER A 371 17.69 -1.47 -7.95
CA SER A 371 18.24 -0.12 -7.87
C SER A 371 17.40 0.89 -8.66
N ALA A 372 17.33 2.13 -8.18
CA ALA A 372 16.69 3.23 -8.89
C ALA A 372 17.33 3.45 -10.28
N GLU A 373 18.65 3.31 -10.37
CA GLU A 373 19.40 3.43 -11.63
C GLU A 373 18.92 2.45 -12.70
N GLU A 374 18.72 1.17 -12.33
CA GLU A 374 18.21 0.16 -13.25
C GLU A 374 16.80 0.49 -13.75
N VAL A 375 15.91 0.90 -12.83
CA VAL A 375 14.53 1.28 -13.16
C VAL A 375 14.52 2.48 -14.10
N ASN A 376 15.25 3.54 -13.76
CA ASN A 376 15.33 4.77 -14.54
C ASN A 376 15.92 4.53 -15.94
N LYS A 377 16.95 3.70 -16.04
CA LYS A 377 17.55 3.31 -17.32
C LYS A 377 16.52 2.62 -18.21
N TYR A 378 15.78 1.66 -17.66
CA TYR A 378 14.72 0.95 -18.39
C TYR A 378 13.59 1.89 -18.82
N VAL A 379 13.08 2.73 -17.91
CA VAL A 379 12.02 3.70 -18.19
C VAL A 379 12.45 4.66 -19.31
N LYS A 380 13.65 5.24 -19.23
CA LYS A 380 14.19 6.14 -20.26
C LYS A 380 14.26 5.47 -21.62
N GLU A 381 14.71 4.21 -21.68
CA GLU A 381 14.76 3.44 -22.93
C GLU A 381 13.37 3.20 -23.51
N LYS A 382 12.39 2.77 -22.69
CA LYS A 382 11.02 2.54 -23.13
C LYS A 382 10.30 3.81 -23.53
N MET A 383 10.48 4.91 -22.80
CA MET A 383 9.94 6.22 -23.14
C MET A 383 10.50 6.74 -24.48
N LYS A 384 11.80 6.52 -24.77
CA LYS A 384 12.39 6.86 -26.07
C LYS A 384 11.73 6.08 -27.23
N ILE A 385 11.43 4.80 -27.01
CA ILE A 385 10.72 3.97 -28.00
C ILE A 385 9.28 4.44 -28.17
N ALA A 386 8.57 4.67 -27.06
CA ALA A 386 7.19 5.16 -27.08
C ALA A 386 7.08 6.54 -27.76
N GLY A 387 8.02 7.46 -27.48
CA GLY A 387 8.08 8.77 -28.12
C GLY A 387 8.25 8.68 -29.64
N LYS A 388 9.13 7.79 -30.13
CA LYS A 388 9.26 7.51 -31.57
C LYS A 388 7.97 6.93 -32.16
N GLY A 389 7.32 6.01 -31.46
CA GLY A 389 6.02 5.45 -31.88
C GLY A 389 4.93 6.51 -31.99
N MET A 390 4.85 7.42 -31.01
CA MET A 390 3.92 8.55 -31.02
C MET A 390 4.22 9.54 -32.15
N GLU A 391 5.49 9.77 -32.49
CA GLU A 391 5.86 10.58 -33.64
C GLU A 391 5.38 9.96 -34.96
N VAL A 392 5.55 8.65 -35.13
CA VAL A 392 5.03 7.90 -36.30
C VAL A 392 3.51 7.98 -36.36
N TYR A 393 2.82 7.76 -35.24
CA TYR A 393 1.37 7.85 -35.16
C TYR A 393 0.85 9.25 -35.54
N ARG A 394 1.49 10.32 -35.05
CA ARG A 394 1.15 11.70 -35.44
C ARG A 394 1.37 11.95 -36.95
N LYS A 395 2.44 11.41 -37.54
CA LYS A 395 2.67 11.50 -39.00
C LYS A 395 1.56 10.81 -39.79
N LEU A 396 1.13 9.62 -39.35
CA LEU A 396 0.03 8.88 -40.00
C LEU A 396 -1.31 9.62 -39.89
N ILE A 397 -1.64 10.20 -38.72
CA ILE A 397 -2.83 11.04 -38.57
C ILE A 397 -2.80 12.22 -39.54
N LYS A 398 -1.66 12.91 -39.64
CA LYS A 398 -1.51 14.06 -40.54
C LYS A 398 -1.74 13.66 -42.01
N ILE A 399 -1.14 12.54 -42.45
CA ILE A 399 -1.35 11.99 -43.80
C ILE A 399 -2.84 11.65 -44.01
N GLY A 400 -3.48 10.98 -43.05
CA GLY A 400 -4.91 10.65 -43.13
C GLY A 400 -5.81 11.88 -43.23
N GLN A 401 -5.50 12.95 -42.49
CA GLN A 401 -6.23 14.22 -42.56
C GLN A 401 -6.03 14.93 -43.90
N GLU A 402 -4.81 14.92 -44.45
CA GLU A 402 -4.49 15.47 -45.77
C GLU A 402 -5.23 14.73 -46.89
N GLU A 403 -5.23 13.39 -46.88
CA GLU A 403 -5.96 12.57 -47.85
C GLU A 403 -7.49 12.73 -47.71
N LEU A 404 -8.01 12.80 -46.49
CA LEU A 404 -9.42 13.09 -46.26
C LEU A 404 -9.81 14.48 -46.80
N GLY A 405 -8.94 15.47 -46.65
CA GLY A 405 -9.11 16.81 -47.23
C GLY A 405 -9.16 16.78 -48.76
N LYS A 406 -8.23 16.05 -49.40
CA LYS A 406 -8.22 15.85 -50.86
C LYS A 406 -9.50 15.16 -51.36
N LEU A 407 -9.94 14.12 -50.66
CA LEU A 407 -11.17 13.38 -51.01
C LEU A 407 -12.42 14.26 -50.88
N LYS A 408 -12.51 15.09 -49.84
CA LYS A 408 -13.62 16.06 -49.68
C LYS A 408 -13.63 17.09 -50.81
N ALA A 409 -12.45 17.60 -51.20
CA ALA A 409 -12.31 18.53 -52.32
C ALA A 409 -12.69 17.90 -53.67
N GLN A 410 -12.31 16.65 -53.91
CA GLN A 410 -12.64 15.93 -55.15
C GLN A 410 -14.12 15.56 -55.28
N LYS A 411 -14.78 15.22 -54.17
CA LYS A 411 -16.19 14.81 -54.18
C LYS A 411 -17.19 15.97 -54.19
N GLY A 412 -16.73 17.22 -54.20
CA GLY A 412 -17.63 18.39 -54.22
C GLY A 412 -18.59 18.39 -53.03
N PHE A 413 -18.17 17.89 -51.86
CA PHE A 413 -18.93 18.09 -50.63
C PHE A 413 -18.81 19.58 -50.25
N GLY A 414 -19.65 20.39 -50.89
CA GLY A 414 -19.95 21.74 -50.46
C GLY A 414 -20.43 21.70 -49.02
N ASP A 415 -19.96 22.66 -48.24
CA ASP A 415 -20.30 22.85 -46.83
C ASP A 415 -21.83 22.88 -46.67
N SER A 416 -22.43 21.79 -46.22
CA SER A 416 -23.87 21.67 -46.00
C SER A 416 -24.23 22.37 -44.68
N SER A 417 -23.93 23.66 -44.59
CA SER A 417 -24.25 24.51 -43.45
C SER A 417 -25.63 25.18 -43.58
N GLN A 418 -26.45 24.79 -44.56
CA GLN A 418 -27.77 25.40 -44.81
C GLN A 418 -29.02 24.61 -44.39
N ASP A 419 -28.93 23.39 -43.84
CA ASP A 419 -30.11 22.69 -43.30
C ASP A 419 -29.97 22.37 -41.81
N LYS A 420 -30.00 23.40 -40.97
CA LYS A 420 -30.49 23.30 -39.59
C LYS A 420 -31.94 23.78 -39.55
N LYS A 421 -32.85 22.97 -40.10
CA LYS A 421 -34.27 23.09 -39.77
C LYS A 421 -34.53 22.35 -38.45
N THR A 422 -35.01 23.14 -37.50
CA THR A 422 -35.72 22.78 -36.27
C THR A 422 -36.39 21.41 -36.30
N CYS A 423 -35.98 20.52 -35.40
CA CYS A 423 -36.89 19.55 -34.79
C CYS A 423 -37.30 20.13 -33.44
N SER A 424 -38.31 20.99 -33.48
CA SER A 424 -39.21 21.23 -32.36
C SER A 424 -40.29 20.14 -32.41
N ASP A 425 -40.55 19.54 -31.25
CA ASP A 425 -41.82 18.96 -30.80
C ASP A 425 -42.60 18.02 -31.74
N GLU A 426 -42.65 16.72 -31.39
CA GLU A 426 -43.90 16.00 -31.06
C GLU A 426 -43.66 14.51 -30.74
N ASN A 427 -44.30 14.08 -29.64
CA ASN A 427 -44.43 12.77 -28.97
C ASN A 427 -43.36 12.33 -27.97
#